data_AF-A0A3D5RBC5-F1
#
_entry.id   AF-A0A3D5RBC5-F1
#
_cell.length_a   1.000
_cell.length_b   1.000
_cell.length_c   1.000
_cell.angle_alpha   90.00
_cell.angle_beta   90.00
_cell.angle_gamma   90.00
#
_symmetry.space_group_name_H-M   'P 1'
#
loop_
_entity.id
_entity.type
_entity.pdbx_description
1 polymer ?
#
loop_
_entity_poly.entity_id
_entity_poly.type
_entity_poly.pdbx_seq_one_letter_code
_entity_poly.pdbx_strand_id
1 'polypeptide(L)' 'MKYLYLIILIILSVFMIFKPTLLWKIEHFLSVKNGEPTDLYITLMRIGGTFFLISSVVMVFLFWLK' A
#
# COMPACT_ATOMS: atom_id res chain seq x y z
N MET A 1 -1.99 9.66 19.53
CA MET A 1 -2.06 8.20 19.28
C MET A 1 -3.18 7.78 18.31
N LYS A 2 -4.42 8.28 18.42
CA LYS A 2 -5.57 7.82 17.58
C LYS A 2 -5.38 7.96 16.05
N TYR A 3 -4.71 9.01 15.58
CA TYR A 3 -4.54 9.26 14.13
C TYR A 3 -3.24 8.70 13.54
N LEU A 4 -2.33 8.20 14.38
CA LEU A 4 -1.01 7.77 13.94
C LEU A 4 -1.11 6.56 12.98
N TYR A 5 -2.03 5.64 13.28
CA TYR A 5 -2.33 4.49 12.42
C TYR A 5 -2.93 4.89 11.06
N LEU A 6 -3.79 5.91 11.01
CA LEU A 6 -4.36 6.43 9.76
C LEU A 6 -3.28 7.05 8.87
N ILE A 7 -2.39 7.85 9.46
CA ILE A 7 -1.28 8.48 8.74
C ILE A 7 -0.35 7.40 8.14
N ILE A 8 -0.01 6.38 8.92
CA ILE A 8 0.81 5.25 8.44
C ILE A 8 0.12 4.49 7.30
N LEU A 9 -1.19 4.25 7.41
CA LEU A 9 -1.98 3.57 6.36
C LEU A 9 -2.01 4.38 5.05
N ILE A 10 -2.17 5.70 5.13
CA ILE A 10 -2.15 6.58 3.95
C ILE A 10 -0.78 6.56 3.28
N ILE A 11 0.30 6.67 4.07
CA ILE A 11 1.67 6.63 3.54
C ILE A 11 1.93 5.28 2.87
N LEU A 12 1.53 4.17 3.51
CA LEU A 12 1.70 2.83 2.98
C LEU A 12 0.93 2.61 1.66
N SER A 13 -0.33 3.03 1.61
CA SER A 13 -1.18 2.88 0.43
C SER A 13 -0.67 3.70 -0.76
N VAL A 14 -0.19 4.93 -0.54
CA VAL A 14 0.51 5.72 -1.56
C VAL A 14 1.79 5.01 -2.02
N PHE A 15 2.59 4.49 -1.10
CA PHE A 15 3.83 3.79 -1.43
C PHE A 15 3.60 2.53 -2.29
N MET A 16 2.53 1.77 -2.00
CA MET A 16 2.11 0.59 -2.78
C MET A 16 1.70 0.94 -4.22
N ILE A 17 1.07 2.10 -4.45
CA ILE A 17 0.61 2.51 -5.78
C ILE A 17 1.77 3.04 -6.64
N PHE A 18 2.62 3.90 -6.07
CA PHE A 18 3.66 4.61 -6.81
C PHE A 18 4.90 3.75 -7.09
N LYS A 19 5.29 2.86 -6.18
CA LYS A 19 6.50 2.04 -6.31
C LYS A 19 6.26 0.57 -5.88
N PRO A 20 5.31 -0.15 -6.51
CA PRO A 20 5.08 -1.56 -6.22
C PRO A 20 6.32 -2.43 -6.46
N THR A 21 7.19 -2.03 -7.39
CA THR A 21 8.47 -2.69 -7.69
C THR A 21 9.51 -2.56 -6.58
N LEU A 22 9.48 -1.48 -5.78
CA LEU A 22 10.37 -1.36 -4.61
C LEU A 22 9.90 -2.28 -3.48
N LEU A 23 8.60 -2.34 -3.22
CA LEU A 23 8.01 -3.30 -2.28
C LEU A 23 8.38 -4.73 -2.69
N TRP A 24 8.17 -5.06 -3.97
CA TRP A 24 8.57 -6.36 -4.50
C TRP A 24 10.04 -6.65 -4.23
N LYS A 25 10.93 -5.70 -4.54
CA LYS A 25 12.36 -5.88 -4.34
C LYS A 25 12.71 -6.12 -2.88
N ILE A 26 12.04 -5.46 -1.94
CA ILE A 26 12.26 -5.66 -0.49
C ILE A 26 11.77 -7.05 -0.04
N GLU A 27 10.58 -7.47 -0.48
CA GLU A 27 10.04 -8.80 -0.16
C GLU A 27 10.87 -9.93 -0.77
N HIS A 28 11.26 -9.78 -2.05
CA HIS A 28 12.05 -10.78 -2.76
C HIS A 28 13.53 -10.79 -2.36
N PHE A 29 14.07 -9.69 -1.81
CA PHE A 29 15.41 -9.66 -1.23
C PHE A 29 15.59 -10.66 -0.07
N LEU A 30 14.51 -10.97 0.64
CA LEU A 30 14.48 -11.95 1.73
C LEU A 30 14.17 -13.38 1.26
N SER A 31 13.67 -13.57 0.03
CA SER A 31 13.17 -14.87 -0.43
C SER A 31 14.10 -15.57 -1.43
N VAL A 32 14.41 -15.03 -2.61
CA VAL A 32 15.44 -15.62 -3.52
C VAL A 32 15.71 -14.73 -4.75
N LYS A 33 16.86 -14.95 -5.38
CA LYS A 33 17.48 -14.20 -6.49
C LYS A 33 16.66 -14.15 -7.79
N ASN A 34 16.61 -12.92 -8.35
CA ASN A 34 16.75 -12.60 -9.79
C ASN A 34 15.58 -12.92 -10.75
N GLY A 35 14.34 -12.66 -10.35
CA GLY A 35 13.23 -12.49 -11.29
C GLY A 35 12.92 -11.03 -11.58
N GLU A 36 12.26 -10.73 -12.70
CA GLU A 36 11.52 -9.47 -12.83
C GLU A 36 10.22 -9.57 -12.00
N PRO A 37 9.74 -8.47 -11.40
CA PRO A 37 8.46 -8.46 -10.70
C PRO A 37 7.35 -8.94 -11.63
N THR A 38 6.61 -9.96 -11.23
CA THR A 38 5.49 -10.48 -12.04
C THR A 38 4.42 -9.41 -12.20
N ASP A 39 3.87 -9.25 -13.41
CA ASP A 39 2.80 -8.29 -13.70
C ASP A 39 1.58 -8.46 -12.77
N LEU A 40 1.29 -9.70 -12.37
CA LEU A 40 0.26 -10.02 -11.38
C LEU A 40 0.54 -9.38 -10.02
N TYR A 41 1.78 -9.42 -9.55
CA TYR A 41 2.15 -8.83 -8.26
C TYR A 41 2.03 -7.31 -8.30
N ILE A 42 2.51 -6.66 -9.37
CA ILE A 42 2.38 -5.20 -9.54
C ILE A 42 0.92 -4.79 -9.58
N THR A 43 0.10 -5.56 -10.31
CA THR A 43 -1.34 -5.33 -10.43
C THR A 43 -2.03 -5.50 -9.07
N LEU A 44 -1.73 -6.57 -8.34
CA LEU A 44 -2.28 -6.82 -6.99
C LEU A 44 -1.85 -5.74 -5.99
N MET A 45 -0.59 -5.31 -6.00
CA MET A 45 -0.09 -4.24 -5.14
C MET A 45 -0.77 -2.91 -5.43
N ARG A 46 -1.01 -2.58 -6.70
CA ARG A 46 -1.77 -1.37 -7.07
C ARG A 46 -3.22 -1.46 -6.64
N ILE A 47 -3.90 -2.58 -6.89
CA ILE A 47 -5.31 -2.79 -6.50
C ILE A 47 -5.45 -2.73 -4.97
N GLY A 48 -4.58 -3.43 -4.23
CA GLY A 48 -4.54 -3.41 -2.77
C GLY A 48 -4.24 -2.02 -2.22
N GLY A 49 -3.24 -1.33 -2.77
CA GLY A 49 -2.91 0.05 -2.39
C GLY A 49 -4.08 1.01 -2.62
N THR A 50 -4.77 0.92 -3.76
CA THR A 50 -5.97 1.73 -4.05
C THR A 50 -7.10 1.41 -3.10
N PHE A 51 -7.35 0.13 -2.79
CA PHE A 51 -8.38 -0.28 -1.83
C PHE A 51 -8.10 0.30 -0.44
N PHE A 52 -6.85 0.20 0.03
CA PHE A 52 -6.44 0.78 1.31
C PHE A 52 -6.56 2.30 1.32
N LEU A 53 -6.20 2.97 0.23
CA LEU A 53 -6.33 4.43 0.12
C LEU A 53 -7.79 4.86 0.23
N ILE A 54 -8.71 4.23 -0.52
CA ILE A 54 -10.15 4.52 -0.45
C ILE A 54 -10.66 4.31 0.97
N SER A 55 -10.32 3.17 1.60
CA SER A 55 -10.77 2.86 2.96
C SER A 55 -10.29 3.90 3.99
N SER A 56 -9.05 4.40 3.82
CA SER A 56 -8.49 5.43 4.71
C SER A 56 -9.20 6.78 4.55
N VAL A 57 -9.54 7.18 3.32
CA VAL A 57 -10.29 8.41 3.06
C VAL A 57 -11.70 8.34 3.64
N VAL A 58 -12.37 7.19 3.48
CA VAL A 58 -13.71 6.95 4.06
C VAL A 58 -13.67 7.02 5.58
N MET A 59 -12.66 6.42 6.22
CA MET A 59 -12.47 6.51 7.68
C MET A 59 -12.27 7.95 8.16
N VAL A 60 -11.45 8.75 7.45
CA VAL A 60 -11.25 10.17 7.77
C VAL A 60 -12.56 10.95 7.62
N PHE A 61 -13.34 10.68 6.57
CA PHE A 61 -14.61 11.35 6.34
C PHE A 61 -15.66 10.99 7.39
N LEU A 62 -15.79 9.70 7.74
CA LEU A 62 -16.66 9.22 8.81
C LEU A 62 -16.27 9.80 10.17
N PHE A 63 -14.97 9.96 10.41
CA PHE A 63 -14.49 10.59 11.63
C PHE A 63 -14.85 12.09 11.68
N TRP A 64 -14.76 12.80 10.55
CA TRP A 64 -15.09 14.23 10.47
C TRP A 64 -16.60 14.51 10.62
N LEU A 65 -17.44 13.56 10.23
CA LEU A 65 -18.91 13.65 10.34
C LEU A 65 -19.44 13.41 11.76
N LYS A 66 -18.60 12.90 12.68
CA LYS A 66 -18.96 12.48 14.03
C LYS A 66 -18.47 13.46 15.08
#